data_AF-A0A8T3AR99-F1
#
_entry.id   AF-A0A8T3AR99-F1
#
_cell.length_a   1.000
_cell.length_b   1.000
_cell.length_c   1.000
_cell.angle_alpha   90.00
_cell.angle_beta   90.00
_cell.angle_gamma   90.00
#
_symmetry.space_group_name_H-M   'P 1'
#
loop_
_entity.id
_entity.type
_entity.pdbx_description
1 polymer ?
#
loop_
_entity_poly.entity_id
_entity_poly.type
_entity_poly.pdbx_seq_one_letter_code
_entity_poly.pdbx_strand_id
1 'polypeptide(L)'
;MMDLQERNEKLFYKLLIENVEELLPVVYTPIVGEACQKYGGIFRCPQGFYISFKEILKNWPEMRIQVIVVTDVERILGLGDLGCQCLPITIDVGTNNEQLLKDEFYI
;
A
#
# COMPACT_ATOMS: atom_id res chain seq x y z
N MET A 1 3.37 -7.66 -10.82
CA MET A 1 2.65 -6.42 -11.21
C MET A 1 3.26 -5.18 -10.59
N MET A 2 3.55 -5.17 -9.28
CA MET A 2 4.23 -4.04 -8.62
C MET A 2 5.58 -3.69 -9.28
N ASP A 3 6.42 -4.67 -9.57
CA ASP A 3 7.68 -4.47 -10.29
C ASP A 3 7.50 -3.80 -11.68
N LEU A 4 6.38 -4.05 -12.36
CA LEU A 4 6.10 -3.46 -13.67
C LEU A 4 5.68 -1.99 -13.51
N GLN A 5 4.85 -1.69 -12.51
CA GLN A 5 4.44 -0.33 -12.18
C GLN A 5 5.65 0.56 -11.88
N GLU A 6 6.61 0.04 -11.10
CA GLU A 6 7.84 0.77 -10.75
C GLU A 6 8.77 0.98 -11.95
N ARG A 7 8.91 -0.02 -12.81
CA ARG A 7 9.82 0.07 -13.98
C ARG A 7 9.23 0.90 -15.11
N ASN A 8 7.92 0.79 -15.35
CA ASN A 8 7.25 1.47 -16.46
C ASN A 8 5.75 1.67 -16.16
N GLU A 9 5.46 2.78 -15.50
CA GLU A 9 4.10 3.19 -15.14
C GLU A 9 3.16 3.30 -16.35
N LYS A 10 3.63 3.84 -17.49
CA LYS A 10 2.81 3.98 -18.71
C LYS A 10 2.39 2.63 -19.27
N LEU A 11 3.31 1.67 -19.31
CA LEU A 11 3.01 0.32 -19.78
C LEU A 11 2.08 -0.41 -18.80
N PHE A 12 2.29 -0.23 -17.49
CA PHE A 12 1.42 -0.78 -16.46
C PHE A 12 -0.04 -0.33 -16.65
N TYR A 13 -0.29 0.98 -16.74
CA TYR A 13 -1.66 1.48 -16.92
C TYR A 13 -2.25 1.11 -18.27
N LYS A 14 -1.44 1.08 -19.34
CA LYS A 14 -1.92 0.63 -20.66
C LYS A 14 -2.41 -0.82 -20.59
N LEU A 15 -1.61 -1.71 -20.02
CA LEU A 15 -1.96 -3.13 -19.84
C LEU A 15 -3.23 -3.29 -18.99
N LEU A 16 -3.32 -2.52 -17.89
CA LEU A 16 -4.46 -2.54 -16.97
C LEU A 16 -5.77 -2.12 -17.65
N ILE A 17 -5.73 -1.05 -18.44
CA ILE A 17 -6.92 -0.55 -19.15
C ILE A 17 -7.36 -1.55 -20.22
N GLU A 18 -6.41 -2.13 -20.94
CA GLU A 18 -6.71 -3.10 -22.02
C GLU A 18 -7.27 -4.43 -21.50
N ASN A 19 -6.93 -4.84 -20.27
CA ASN A 19 -7.29 -6.15 -19.70
C ASN A 19 -7.91 -6.01 -18.30
N VAL A 20 -8.80 -5.03 -18.12
CA VAL A 20 -9.31 -4.66 -16.80
C VAL A 20 -10.01 -5.82 -16.10
N GLU A 21 -10.85 -6.61 -16.79
CA GLU A 21 -11.60 -7.71 -16.15
C GLU A 21 -10.69 -8.79 -15.56
N GLU A 22 -9.55 -9.07 -16.21
CA GLU A 22 -8.59 -10.08 -15.77
C GLU A 22 -7.60 -9.52 -14.72
N LEU A 23 -7.20 -8.25 -14.86
CA LEU A 23 -6.15 -7.66 -14.03
C LEU A 23 -6.68 -6.97 -12.78
N LEU A 24 -7.94 -6.52 -12.75
CA LEU A 24 -8.52 -5.87 -11.57
C LEU A 24 -8.45 -6.78 -10.32
N PRO A 25 -8.77 -8.08 -10.39
CA PRO A 25 -8.64 -8.97 -9.23
C PRO A 25 -7.20 -9.17 -8.76
N VAL A 26 -6.21 -8.95 -9.63
CA VAL A 26 -4.78 -9.08 -9.35
C VAL A 26 -4.20 -7.84 -8.67
N VAL A 27 -4.61 -6.65 -9.11
CA VAL A 27 -4.12 -5.38 -8.55
C VAL A 27 -4.99 -4.83 -7.42
N TYR A 28 -6.20 -5.35 -7.26
CA TYR A 28 -7.16 -4.93 -6.24
C TYR A 28 -7.76 -6.15 -5.51
N THR A 29 -9.04 -6.13 -5.20
CA THR A 29 -9.70 -7.21 -4.46
C THR A 29 -9.88 -8.47 -5.30
N PRO A 30 -9.58 -9.67 -4.77
CA PRO A 30 -9.23 -9.96 -3.37
C PRO A 30 -7.72 -9.97 -3.06
N ILE A 31 -6.84 -9.99 -4.08
CA ILE A 31 -5.40 -10.27 -3.92
C ILE A 31 -4.67 -9.19 -3.14
N VAL A 32 -5.06 -7.92 -3.28
CA VAL A 32 -4.46 -6.81 -2.52
C VAL A 32 -4.58 -7.03 -1.02
N GLY A 33 -5.68 -7.62 -0.54
CA GLY A 33 -5.87 -7.89 0.89
C GLY A 33 -4.91 -8.95 1.43
N GLU A 34 -4.64 -10.00 0.64
CA GLU A 34 -3.64 -11.00 1.01
C GLU A 34 -2.21 -10.41 0.96
N ALA A 35 -1.92 -9.58 -0.05
CA ALA A 35 -0.65 -8.88 -0.15
C ALA A 35 -0.43 -7.93 1.04
N CYS A 36 -1.46 -7.23 1.50
CA CYS A 36 -1.46 -6.40 2.70
C CYS A 36 -1.11 -7.20 3.96
N GLN A 37 -1.71 -8.38 4.16
CA GLN A 37 -1.40 -9.24 5.33
C GLN A 37 0.04 -9.77 5.35
N LYS A 38 0.66 -9.89 4.17
CA LYS A 38 2.02 -10.42 4.01
C LYS A 38 3.03 -9.33 3.68
N TYR A 39 2.63 -8.05 3.76
CA TYR A 39 3.39 -6.93 3.21
C TYR A 39 4.79 -6.84 3.79
N GLY A 40 4.95 -7.09 5.10
CA GLY A 40 6.25 -7.18 5.77
C GLY A 40 7.26 -8.11 5.09
N GLY A 41 6.80 -9.28 4.64
CA GLY A 41 7.66 -10.28 3.99
C GLY A 41 7.87 -10.07 2.48
N ILE A 42 6.97 -9.33 1.82
CA ILE A 42 7.05 -9.04 0.37
C ILE A 42 7.52 -7.61 0.07
N PHE A 43 7.84 -6.84 1.11
CA PHE A 43 8.28 -5.46 0.99
C PHE A 43 9.55 -5.38 0.13
N ARG A 44 9.55 -4.50 -0.86
CA ARG A 44 10.70 -4.30 -1.76
C ARG A 44 11.07 -2.83 -1.90
N CYS A 45 10.12 -2.03 -2.32
CA CYS A 45 10.32 -0.61 -2.56
C CYS A 45 9.21 0.16 -1.84
N PRO A 46 9.54 1.25 -1.13
CA PRO A 46 8.53 2.11 -0.54
C PRO A 46 7.75 2.79 -1.66
N GLN A 47 6.49 2.41 -1.81
CA GLN A 47 5.53 3.15 -2.63
C GLN A 47 4.79 4.12 -1.70
N GLY A 48 4.93 5.42 -1.95
CA GLY A 48 4.32 6.52 -1.19
C GLY A 48 4.98 6.86 0.17
N PHE A 49 4.20 7.38 1.14
CA PHE A 49 4.65 7.83 2.46
C PHE A 49 4.05 7.06 3.63
N TYR A 50 4.92 6.79 4.61
CA TYR A 50 4.53 6.53 5.99
C TYR A 50 4.63 7.83 6.76
N ILE A 51 3.55 8.26 7.39
CA ILE A 51 3.55 9.46 8.23
C ILE A 51 3.40 9.05 9.68
N SER A 52 4.52 8.99 10.41
CA SER A 52 4.54 8.97 11.87
C SER A 52 4.72 10.40 12.40
N PHE A 53 4.07 10.73 13.51
CA PHE A 53 4.08 12.04 14.21
C PHE A 53 5.13 13.07 13.73
N LYS A 54 4.65 14.03 12.92
CA LYS A 54 5.29 15.29 12.45
C LYS A 54 6.40 15.17 11.37
N GLU A 55 6.09 15.76 10.21
CA GLU A 55 7.02 16.29 9.18
C GLU A 55 7.59 15.36 8.08
N ILE A 56 6.73 14.73 7.27
CA ILE A 56 7.21 13.92 6.11
C ILE A 56 6.77 14.47 4.74
N LEU A 57 5.75 15.33 4.69
CA LEU A 57 5.21 15.86 3.42
C LEU A 57 6.17 16.76 2.62
N LYS A 58 7.25 17.25 3.22
CA LYS A 58 8.24 18.11 2.54
C LYS A 58 9.15 17.34 1.57
N ASN A 59 9.23 16.02 1.69
CA ASN A 59 10.18 15.19 0.95
C ASN A 59 9.61 14.64 -0.37
N TRP A 60 8.37 14.97 -0.74
CA TRP A 60 7.77 14.43 -1.96
C TRP A 60 8.37 15.09 -3.20
N PRO A 61 8.79 14.32 -4.21
CA PRO A 61 9.38 14.87 -5.42
C PRO A 61 8.39 15.71 -6.23
N GLU A 62 7.08 15.48 -6.10
CA GLU A 62 6.07 16.18 -6.90
C GLU A 62 5.35 17.32 -6.18
N MET A 63 5.48 18.53 -6.74
CA MET A 63 4.93 19.74 -6.13
C MET A 63 3.42 19.95 -6.41
N ARG A 64 2.83 19.17 -7.31
CA ARG A 64 1.42 19.31 -7.74
C ARG A 64 0.63 18.04 -7.46
N ILE A 65 0.28 17.84 -6.20
CA ILE A 65 -0.59 16.75 -5.78
C ILE A 65 -2.05 17.21 -5.90
N GLN A 66 -2.89 16.45 -6.61
CA GLN A 66 -4.31 16.75 -6.77
C GLN A 66 -5.22 15.81 -5.98
N VAL A 67 -4.76 14.58 -5.74
CA VAL A 67 -5.51 13.53 -5.06
C VAL A 67 -4.59 12.85 -4.06
N ILE A 68 -5.07 12.68 -2.83
CA ILE A 68 -4.40 11.95 -1.77
C ILE A 68 -5.39 10.88 -1.29
N VAL A 69 -4.94 9.63 -1.26
CA VAL A 69 -5.67 8.52 -0.65
C VAL A 69 -4.95 8.19 0.65
N VAL A 70 -5.63 8.38 1.77
CA VAL A 70 -5.10 8.12 3.12
C VAL A 70 -5.91 7.02 3.77
N THR A 71 -5.22 6.15 4.50
CA THR A 71 -5.82 5.18 5.41
C THR A 71 -5.02 5.12 6.72
N ASP A 72 -5.74 4.89 7.81
CA ASP A 72 -5.23 4.48 9.12
C ASP A 72 -5.13 2.95 9.25
N VAL A 73 -5.55 2.21 8.21
CA VAL A 73 -5.41 0.75 8.05
C VAL A 73 -6.09 -0.08 9.16
N GLU A 74 -6.87 0.55 10.03
CA GLU A 74 -7.59 -0.12 11.12
C GLU A 74 -8.67 -1.09 10.58
N ARG A 75 -9.17 -0.84 9.36
CA ARG A 75 -10.16 -1.70 8.72
C ARG A 75 -9.93 -1.84 7.22
N ILE A 76 -9.03 -2.75 6.85
CA ILE A 76 -8.83 -3.11 5.44
C ILE A 76 -9.89 -4.13 5.01
N LEU A 77 -10.84 -3.67 4.20
CA LEU A 77 -11.91 -4.51 3.64
C LEU A 77 -12.67 -5.28 4.75
N GLY A 78 -12.61 -6.62 4.72
CA GLY A 78 -13.13 -7.51 5.76
C GLY A 78 -12.03 -8.21 6.57
N LEU A 79 -10.77 -7.76 6.46
CA LEU A 79 -9.59 -8.39 7.05
C LEU A 79 -9.23 -7.81 8.43
N GLY A 80 -9.80 -6.67 8.80
CA GLY A 80 -9.58 -6.00 10.08
C GLY A 80 -8.36 -5.08 10.07
N ASP A 81 -7.74 -4.93 11.25
CA ASP A 81 -6.58 -4.06 11.50
C ASP A 81 -5.31 -4.72 10.95
N LEU A 82 -4.69 -4.05 9.98
CA LEU A 82 -3.43 -4.49 9.36
C LEU A 82 -2.24 -3.54 9.66
N GLY A 83 -2.38 -2.61 10.60
CA GLY A 83 -1.32 -1.70 11.02
C GLY A 83 -0.71 -0.88 9.87
N CYS A 84 0.60 -0.73 9.79
CA CYS A 84 1.21 0.07 8.72
C CYS A 84 1.22 -0.61 7.33
N GLN A 85 0.70 -1.83 7.16
CA GLN A 85 1.10 -2.74 6.08
C GLN A 85 0.45 -2.53 4.69
N CYS A 86 -0.30 -1.45 4.46
CA CYS A 86 -1.37 -1.56 3.44
C CYS A 86 -1.41 -0.57 2.28
N LEU A 87 -0.88 0.66 2.36
CA LEU A 87 -1.12 1.61 1.27
C LEU A 87 -0.01 2.64 1.04
N PRO A 88 0.00 3.27 -0.16
CA PRO A 88 1.02 4.23 -0.52
C PRO A 88 1.11 5.37 0.47
N ILE A 89 -0.01 5.92 0.96
CA ILE A 89 0.05 6.92 2.04
C ILE A 89 -0.67 6.36 3.25
N THR A 90 0.12 5.91 4.22
CA THR A 90 -0.36 5.30 5.46
C THR A 90 0.02 6.19 6.64
N ILE A 91 -0.96 6.49 7.50
CA ILE A 91 -0.70 7.14 8.79
C ILE A 91 -0.60 6.03 9.83
N ASP A 92 0.60 5.83 10.36
CA ASP A 92 0.83 4.85 11.41
C ASP A 92 0.65 5.52 12.78
N VAL A 93 -0.40 5.10 13.49
CA VAL A 93 -0.69 5.49 14.87
C VAL A 93 -0.47 4.33 15.85
N GLY A 94 0.13 3.24 15.38
CA GLY A 94 0.18 1.95 16.05
C GLY A 94 -0.95 1.03 15.59
N THR A 95 -0.82 -0.26 15.90
CA THR A 95 -1.82 -1.31 15.62
C THR A 95 -2.22 -2.02 16.90
N ASN A 96 -3.48 -2.46 16.99
CA ASN A 96 -3.97 -3.32 18.06
C ASN A 96 -3.85 -4.82 17.69
N ASN A 97 -3.35 -5.14 16.50
CA ASN A 97 -3.23 -6.51 16.03
C ASN A 97 -2.04 -7.23 16.71
N GLU A 98 -2.35 -8.08 17.70
CA GLU A 98 -1.35 -8.85 18.43
C GLU A 98 -0.48 -9.77 17.57
N GLN A 99 -0.98 -10.23 16.42
CA GLN A 99 -0.20 -11.09 15.53
C GLN A 99 0.89 -10.27 14.84
N LEU A 100 0.54 -9.07 14.38
CA LEU A 100 1.49 -8.13 13.78
C LEU A 100 2.53 -7.65 14.80
N LEU A 101 2.12 -7.39 16.04
CA LEU A 101 3.06 -7.02 17.12
C LEU A 101 4.08 -8.12 17.47
N LYS A 102 3.78 -9.38 17.11
CA LYS A 102 4.65 -10.55 17.34
C LYS A 102 5.41 -10.95 16.07
N ASP A 103 5.17 -10.29 14.94
CA ASP A 103 5.82 -10.57 13.66
C ASP A 103 7.15 -9.81 13.57
N GLU A 104 8.25 -10.54 13.34
CA GLU A 104 9.58 -9.95 13.16
C GLU A 104 9.69 -9.09 11.89
N PHE A 105 8.75 -9.24 10.95
CA PHE A 105 8.69 -8.49 9.71
C PHE A 105 7.64 -7.38 9.71
N TYR A 106 7.03 -7.07 10.86
CA TYR A 106 6.19 -5.88 10.98
C TYR A 106 7.02 -4.62 10.75
N ILE A 107 6.53 -3.73 9.88
CA ILE A 107 7.26 -2.56 9.39
C ILE A 107 7.02 -1.36 10.33
#